data_AF-A0A528DRN5-F1
#
_entry.id   AF-A0A528DRN5-F1
#
_cell.length_a   1.000
_cell.length_b   1.000
_cell.length_c   1.000
_cell.angle_alpha   90.00
_cell.angle_beta   90.00
_cell.angle_gamma   90.00
#
_symmetry.space_group_name_H-M   'P 1'
#
loop_
_entity.id
_entity.type
_entity.pdbx_description
1 polymer ?
#
loop_
_entity_poly.entity_id
_entity_poly.type
_entity_poly.pdbx_seq_one_letter_code
_entity_poly.pdbx_strand_id
1 'polypeptide(L)'
;MHSLNGQKIVVASHNEGKLHEFTDLMAPFGFEAKSAKEYGLPEPDETGTTFEENAYIKAYAAAKATGLPALSDDSGLCVDALDGAPGVYTANWAETADGSRDFGMAMRKTETALQEVGATEPAQRTGRFVAVICLAFPDGDAEYYRGEAEGTLVWPPRGTLGFGYDPVFLPNGFDKTFGEMSAEQKHGWKPGQATALSHRARAFQKFAQARLDLARLDLARQGSE
;
A
#
# COMPACT_ATOMS: atom_id res chain seq x y z
N MET A 1 -18.73 -6.18 15.99
CA MET A 1 -17.33 -5.97 15.61
C MET A 1 -16.57 -7.23 15.98
N HIS A 2 -16.00 -7.91 14.98
CA HIS A 2 -15.23 -9.15 15.17
C HIS A 2 -14.02 -8.89 16.07
N SER A 3 -13.68 -9.82 16.96
CA SER A 3 -12.53 -9.69 17.85
C SER A 3 -11.23 -10.14 17.17
N LEU A 4 -10.13 -9.42 17.36
CA LEU A 4 -8.78 -9.84 16.94
C LEU A 4 -7.97 -10.48 18.08
N ASN A 5 -8.61 -10.82 19.20
CA ASN A 5 -7.94 -11.24 20.45
C ASN A 5 -7.15 -12.56 20.34
N GLY A 6 -7.08 -13.19 19.17
CA GLY A 6 -6.40 -14.46 18.89
C GLY A 6 -5.01 -14.36 18.25
N GLN A 7 -4.39 -13.18 18.17
CA GLN A 7 -3.00 -12.88 17.71
C GLN A 7 -2.56 -13.41 16.33
N LYS A 8 -3.40 -14.18 15.63
CA LYS A 8 -3.09 -14.74 14.32
C LYS A 8 -3.94 -14.07 13.26
N ILE A 9 -3.27 -13.51 12.27
CA ILE A 9 -3.89 -12.82 11.15
C ILE A 9 -3.09 -13.17 9.90
N VAL A 10 -3.80 -13.48 8.83
CA VAL A 10 -3.16 -13.83 7.56
C VAL A 10 -2.84 -12.54 6.81
N VAL A 11 -1.63 -12.39 6.28
CA VAL A 11 -1.30 -11.31 5.34
C VAL A 11 -1.38 -11.88 3.92
N ALA A 12 -2.48 -11.59 3.25
CA ALA A 12 -2.80 -12.05 1.90
C ALA A 12 -2.08 -11.18 0.86
N SER A 13 -0.76 -11.35 0.79
CA SER A 13 0.11 -10.76 -0.23
C SER A 13 1.12 -11.80 -0.73
N HIS A 14 1.27 -11.88 -2.05
CA HIS A 14 2.35 -12.64 -2.71
C HIS A 14 3.55 -11.75 -3.08
N ASN A 15 3.45 -10.44 -2.87
CA ASN A 15 4.54 -9.49 -3.07
C ASN A 15 5.45 -9.46 -1.82
N GLU A 16 6.67 -9.98 -1.96
CA GLU A 16 7.66 -10.08 -0.87
C GLU A 16 8.03 -8.73 -0.26
N GLY A 17 8.15 -7.67 -1.08
CA GLY A 17 8.42 -6.31 -0.61
C GLY A 17 7.29 -5.77 0.27
N LYS A 18 6.04 -5.94 -0.16
CA LYS A 18 4.85 -5.57 0.64
C LYS A 18 4.77 -6.39 1.93
N LEU A 19 5.03 -7.70 1.84
CA LEU A 19 4.95 -8.58 3.01
C LEU A 19 5.96 -8.14 4.09
N HIS A 20 7.17 -7.77 3.69
CA HIS A 20 8.18 -7.24 4.61
C HIS A 20 7.70 -5.93 5.26
N GLU A 21 7.22 -4.97 4.47
CA GLU A 21 6.67 -3.70 4.99
C GLU A 21 5.52 -3.93 6.00
N PHE A 22 4.57 -4.83 5.69
CA PHE A 22 3.46 -5.15 6.59
C PHE A 22 3.90 -5.87 7.85
N THR A 23 4.83 -6.82 7.73
CA THR A 23 5.34 -7.58 8.88
C THR A 23 6.02 -6.66 9.87
N ASP A 24 6.87 -5.75 9.39
CA ASP A 24 7.57 -4.78 10.24
C ASP A 24 6.60 -3.81 10.94
N LEU A 25 5.55 -3.39 10.24
CA LEU A 25 4.50 -2.54 10.81
C LEU A 25 3.67 -3.29 11.86
N MET A 26 3.40 -4.59 11.67
CA MET A 26 2.54 -5.39 12.55
C MET A 26 3.27 -5.99 13.76
N ALA A 27 4.58 -6.25 13.65
CA ALA A 27 5.37 -6.90 14.68
C ALA A 27 5.27 -6.24 16.08
N PRO A 28 5.28 -4.89 16.23
CA PRO A 28 5.11 -4.24 17.53
C PRO A 28 3.76 -4.52 18.21
N PHE A 29 2.76 -5.01 17.48
CA PHE A 29 1.41 -5.24 17.96
C PHE A 29 1.13 -6.70 18.35
N GLY A 30 2.15 -7.58 18.27
CA GLY A 30 2.04 -8.98 18.70
C GLY A 30 1.22 -9.87 17.77
N PHE A 31 1.08 -9.49 16.50
CA PHE A 31 0.42 -10.31 15.47
C PHE A 31 1.44 -11.22 14.79
N GLU A 32 1.13 -12.52 14.72
CA GLU A 32 1.85 -13.47 13.87
C GLU A 32 1.30 -13.34 12.45
N ALA A 33 2.01 -12.62 11.59
CA ALA A 33 1.72 -12.50 10.17
C ALA A 33 2.30 -13.69 9.41
N LYS A 34 1.43 -14.48 8.77
CA LYS A 34 1.84 -15.50 7.80
C LYS A 34 1.29 -15.14 6.43
N SER A 35 2.12 -15.29 5.41
CA SER A 35 1.72 -15.04 4.03
C SER A 35 0.73 -16.09 3.53
N ALA A 36 -0.14 -15.71 2.60
CA ALA A 36 -1.01 -16.67 1.91
C ALA A 36 -0.22 -17.84 1.27
N LYS A 37 1.01 -17.55 0.80
CA LYS A 37 1.94 -18.54 0.24
C LYS A 37 2.37 -19.59 1.28
N GLU A 38 2.63 -19.20 2.52
CA GLU A 38 2.96 -20.13 3.61
C GLU A 38 1.78 -21.06 3.99
N TYR A 39 0.55 -20.62 3.71
CA TYR A 39 -0.65 -21.46 3.81
C TYR A 39 -0.92 -22.30 2.55
N GLY A 40 -0.08 -22.21 1.52
CA GLY A 40 -0.25 -22.93 0.25
C GLY A 40 -1.46 -22.45 -0.56
N LEU A 41 -1.90 -21.20 -0.36
CA LEU A 41 -3.06 -20.65 -1.06
C LEU A 41 -2.66 -20.12 -2.44
N PRO A 42 -3.47 -20.39 -3.48
CA PRO A 42 -3.28 -19.77 -4.79
C PRO A 42 -3.50 -18.26 -4.71
N GLU A 43 -2.83 -17.52 -5.60
CA GLU A 43 -3.13 -16.11 -5.80
C GLU A 43 -4.47 -15.98 -6.54
N PRO A 44 -5.47 -15.25 -6.00
CA PRO A 44 -6.74 -15.06 -6.68
C PRO A 44 -6.61 -14.05 -7.83
N ASP A 45 -7.44 -14.20 -8.86
CA ASP A 45 -7.51 -13.23 -9.95
C ASP A 45 -8.05 -11.88 -9.43
N GLU A 46 -7.24 -10.83 -9.54
CA GLU A 46 -7.63 -9.44 -9.25
C GLU A 46 -8.53 -8.90 -10.38
N THR A 47 -9.84 -9.17 -10.26
CA THR A 47 -10.86 -8.77 -11.24
C THR A 47 -11.60 -7.48 -10.88
N GLY A 48 -11.23 -6.85 -9.77
CA GLY A 48 -11.82 -5.61 -9.30
C GLY A 48 -11.47 -4.42 -10.20
N THR A 49 -12.32 -3.41 -10.14
CA THR A 49 -12.15 -2.12 -10.82
C THR A 49 -11.75 -1.00 -9.87
N THR A 50 -11.69 -1.31 -8.57
CA THR A 50 -11.27 -0.41 -7.49
C THR A 50 -10.24 -1.09 -6.59
N PHE A 51 -9.46 -0.29 -5.85
CA PHE A 51 -8.50 -0.79 -4.88
C PHE A 51 -9.20 -1.59 -3.76
N GLU A 52 -10.36 -1.14 -3.32
CA GLU A 52 -11.20 -1.80 -2.32
C GLU A 52 -11.62 -3.21 -2.76
N GLU A 53 -12.09 -3.36 -4.01
CA GLU A 53 -12.50 -4.65 -4.56
C GLU A 53 -11.33 -5.63 -4.62
N ASN A 54 -10.18 -5.20 -5.14
CA ASN A 54 -8.99 -6.07 -5.23
C ASN A 54 -8.43 -6.44 -3.86
N ALA A 55 -8.39 -5.48 -2.92
CA ALA A 55 -7.98 -5.76 -1.54
C ALA A 55 -8.93 -6.76 -0.88
N TYR A 56 -10.24 -6.65 -1.11
CA TYR A 56 -11.23 -7.59 -0.61
C TYR A 56 -11.09 -8.98 -1.22
N ILE A 57 -10.95 -9.10 -2.54
CA ILE A 57 -10.78 -10.39 -3.24
C ILE A 57 -9.64 -11.19 -2.61
N LYS A 58 -8.49 -10.55 -2.41
CA LYS A 58 -7.32 -11.16 -1.77
C LYS A 58 -7.56 -11.53 -0.31
N ALA A 59 -8.03 -10.57 0.49
CA ALA A 59 -8.24 -10.77 1.92
C ALA A 59 -9.30 -11.85 2.19
N TYR A 60 -10.45 -11.78 1.53
CA TYR A 60 -11.54 -12.72 1.72
C TYR A 60 -11.19 -14.13 1.24
N ALA A 61 -10.47 -14.28 0.13
CA ALA A 61 -9.99 -15.59 -0.31
C ALA A 61 -9.13 -16.27 0.76
N ALA A 62 -8.20 -15.52 1.37
CA ALA A 62 -7.36 -16.02 2.46
C ALA A 62 -8.17 -16.30 3.74
N ALA A 63 -9.09 -15.41 4.11
CA ALA A 63 -9.90 -15.59 5.32
C ALA A 63 -10.81 -16.82 5.22
N LYS A 64 -11.48 -16.99 4.07
CA LYS A 64 -12.34 -18.13 3.78
C LYS A 64 -11.58 -19.46 3.77
N ALA A 65 -10.38 -19.48 3.20
CA ALA A 65 -9.58 -20.70 3.10
C ALA A 65 -8.97 -21.14 4.43
N THR A 66 -8.60 -20.18 5.29
CA THR A 66 -7.91 -20.46 6.56
C THR A 66 -8.84 -20.51 7.77
N GLY A 67 -10.03 -19.91 7.68
CA GLY A 67 -10.91 -19.69 8.83
C GLY A 67 -10.42 -18.63 9.80
N LEU A 68 -9.39 -17.84 9.43
CA LEU A 68 -8.81 -16.77 10.23
C LEU A 68 -9.14 -15.39 9.62
N PRO A 69 -9.12 -14.29 10.39
CA PRO A 69 -9.09 -12.96 9.82
C PRO A 69 -7.87 -12.77 8.91
N ALA A 70 -8.05 -12.05 7.80
CA ALA A 70 -6.98 -11.79 6.85
C ALA A 70 -6.91 -10.32 6.45
N LEU A 71 -5.69 -9.79 6.35
CA LEU A 71 -5.39 -8.49 5.77
C LEU A 71 -4.91 -8.66 4.33
N SER A 72 -5.32 -7.77 3.44
CA SER A 72 -4.65 -7.55 2.17
C SER A 72 -4.48 -6.06 1.91
N ASP A 73 -3.62 -5.74 0.96
CA ASP A 73 -3.36 -4.38 0.45
C ASP A 73 -3.50 -4.36 -1.07
N ASP A 74 -4.24 -3.37 -1.56
CA ASP A 74 -4.19 -2.97 -2.96
C ASP A 74 -3.77 -1.51 -3.10
N SER A 75 -2.86 -1.23 -4.04
CA SER A 75 -2.19 0.06 -4.09
C SER A 75 -1.77 0.44 -5.50
N GLY A 76 -1.86 1.74 -5.82
CA GLY A 76 -1.46 2.25 -7.13
C GLY A 76 -1.25 3.75 -7.14
N LEU A 77 -0.83 4.27 -8.30
CA LEU A 77 -0.68 5.70 -8.57
C LEU A 77 -1.86 6.17 -9.42
N CYS A 78 -2.55 7.20 -8.97
CA CYS A 78 -3.57 7.92 -9.74
C CYS A 78 -3.01 9.27 -10.19
N VAL A 79 -3.04 9.55 -11.49
CA VAL A 79 -2.59 10.82 -12.07
C VAL A 79 -3.79 11.61 -12.53
N ASP A 80 -3.96 12.84 -12.02
CA ASP A 80 -5.20 13.61 -12.22
C ASP A 80 -5.42 13.98 -13.69
N ALA A 81 -4.36 14.37 -14.40
CA ALA A 81 -4.43 14.71 -15.83
C ALA A 81 -4.71 13.52 -16.75
N LEU A 82 -4.62 12.30 -16.22
CA LEU A 82 -4.88 11.06 -16.96
C LEU A 82 -6.16 10.38 -16.45
N ASP A 83 -7.10 11.15 -15.91
CA ASP A 83 -8.37 10.67 -15.34
C ASP A 83 -8.18 9.56 -14.29
N GLY A 84 -7.10 9.66 -13.51
CA GLY A 84 -6.75 8.70 -12.47
C GLY A 84 -5.94 7.49 -12.94
N ALA A 85 -5.60 7.38 -14.23
CA ALA A 85 -4.69 6.34 -14.72
C ALA A 85 -3.25 6.52 -14.17
N PRO A 86 -2.48 5.44 -13.99
CA PRO A 86 -2.86 4.04 -14.22
C PRO A 86 -3.82 3.46 -13.16
N GLY A 87 -3.91 4.06 -11.98
CA GLY A 87 -4.89 3.71 -10.95
C GLY A 87 -4.73 2.27 -10.46
N VAL A 88 -5.85 1.54 -10.37
CA VAL A 88 -5.87 0.12 -9.99
C VAL A 88 -4.99 -0.75 -10.90
N TYR A 89 -4.76 -0.32 -12.14
CA TYR A 89 -3.94 -1.02 -13.14
C TYR A 89 -2.46 -0.65 -13.09
N THR A 90 -1.97 -0.03 -11.99
CA THR A 90 -0.58 0.42 -11.85
C THR A 90 0.44 -0.69 -12.15
N ALA A 91 0.17 -1.91 -11.71
CA ALA A 91 1.06 -3.05 -11.96
C ALA A 91 0.98 -3.53 -13.41
N ASN A 92 -0.22 -3.58 -14.01
CA ASN A 92 -0.41 -3.94 -15.43
C ASN A 92 0.18 -2.89 -16.36
N TRP A 93 0.23 -1.63 -15.94
CA TRP A 93 0.87 -0.56 -16.70
C TRP A 93 2.37 -0.76 -16.91
N ALA A 94 2.99 -1.58 -16.03
CA ALA A 94 4.38 -2.00 -16.12
C ALA A 94 4.57 -3.35 -16.82
N GLU A 95 3.50 -4.05 -17.18
CA GLU A 95 3.57 -5.39 -17.75
C GLU A 95 4.19 -5.38 -19.16
N THR A 96 5.17 -6.25 -19.37
CA THR A 96 5.86 -6.45 -20.65
C THR A 96 5.25 -7.64 -21.40
N ALA A 97 5.62 -7.78 -22.67
CA ALA A 97 5.07 -8.84 -23.54
C ALA A 97 5.34 -10.28 -23.05
N ASP A 98 6.35 -10.47 -22.20
CA ASP A 98 6.70 -11.75 -21.57
C ASP A 98 6.07 -11.95 -20.18
N GLY A 99 5.19 -11.03 -19.74
CA GLY A 99 4.52 -11.08 -18.45
C GLY A 99 5.37 -10.60 -17.27
N SER A 100 6.61 -10.14 -17.51
CA SER A 100 7.41 -9.47 -16.48
C SER A 100 6.95 -8.01 -16.27
N ARG A 101 7.54 -7.30 -15.30
CA ARG A 101 7.18 -5.92 -14.98
C ARG A 101 8.40 -5.00 -15.09
N ASP A 102 8.31 -3.98 -15.93
CA ASP A 102 9.29 -2.89 -16.09
C ASP A 102 8.66 -1.54 -15.72
N PHE A 103 8.96 -1.07 -14.51
CA PHE A 103 8.47 0.24 -14.05
C PHE A 103 9.19 1.43 -14.70
N GLY A 104 10.40 1.24 -15.23
CA GLY A 104 11.04 2.26 -16.06
C GLY A 104 10.25 2.53 -17.34
N MET A 105 9.73 1.45 -17.97
CA MET A 105 8.81 1.55 -19.09
C MET A 105 7.48 2.18 -18.67
N ALA A 106 6.90 1.75 -17.55
CA ALA A 106 5.64 2.30 -17.03
C ALA A 106 5.71 3.82 -16.76
N MET A 107 6.82 4.28 -16.15
CA MET A 107 7.07 5.69 -15.91
C MET A 107 7.22 6.48 -17.21
N ARG A 108 7.96 5.96 -18.21
CA ARG A 108 8.06 6.58 -19.54
C ARG A 108 6.70 6.68 -20.24
N LYS A 109 5.90 5.60 -20.19
CA LYS A 109 4.55 5.58 -20.77
C LYS A 109 3.65 6.64 -20.12
N THR A 110 3.74 6.80 -18.80
CA THR A 110 3.01 7.84 -18.07
C THR A 110 3.49 9.24 -18.41
N GLU A 111 4.80 9.45 -18.53
CA GLU A 111 5.38 10.73 -18.99
C GLU A 111 4.89 11.10 -20.40
N THR A 112 4.91 10.16 -21.35
CA THR A 112 4.41 10.37 -22.70
C THR A 112 2.93 10.74 -22.70
N ALA A 113 2.09 10.02 -21.94
CA ALA A 113 0.67 10.33 -21.84
C ALA A 113 0.42 11.74 -21.26
N LEU A 114 1.20 12.17 -20.25
CA LEU A 114 1.14 13.53 -19.70
C LEU A 114 1.47 14.59 -20.76
N GLN A 115 2.50 14.35 -21.57
CA GLN A 115 2.87 15.25 -22.67
C GLN A 115 1.77 15.31 -23.75
N GLU A 116 1.17 14.18 -24.10
CA GLU A 116 0.09 14.10 -25.10
C GLU A 116 -1.16 14.89 -24.69
N VAL A 117 -1.51 14.91 -23.39
CA VAL A 117 -2.62 15.71 -22.86
C VAL A 117 -2.22 17.16 -22.53
N GLY A 118 -0.97 17.57 -22.79
CA GLY A 118 -0.49 18.94 -22.56
C GLY A 118 -0.29 19.30 -21.09
N ALA A 119 -0.09 18.32 -20.20
CA ALA A 119 0.23 18.53 -18.80
C ALA A 119 1.73 18.79 -18.60
N THR A 120 2.19 19.99 -18.97
CA THR A 120 3.62 20.35 -18.95
C THR A 120 4.05 21.05 -17.67
N GLU A 121 3.13 21.74 -16.99
CA GLU A 121 3.42 22.48 -15.75
C GLU A 121 3.18 21.63 -14.49
N PRO A 122 3.91 21.86 -13.38
CA PRO A 122 3.73 21.08 -12.14
C PRO A 122 2.29 21.05 -11.64
N ALA A 123 1.56 22.16 -11.74
CA ALA A 123 0.16 22.26 -11.31
C ALA A 123 -0.80 21.37 -12.12
N GLN A 124 -0.40 20.92 -13.31
CA GLN A 124 -1.17 20.01 -14.16
C GLN A 124 -0.77 18.54 -13.95
N ARG A 125 0.30 18.27 -13.19
CA ARG A 125 0.89 16.94 -13.02
C ARG A 125 0.63 16.38 -11.62
N THR A 126 -0.45 16.80 -10.98
CA THR A 126 -0.84 16.33 -9.66
C THR A 126 -1.29 14.87 -9.72
N GLY A 127 -1.11 14.18 -8.61
CA GLY A 127 -1.55 12.80 -8.46
C GLY A 127 -1.37 12.32 -7.04
N ARG A 128 -1.82 11.10 -6.80
CA ARG A 128 -1.76 10.48 -5.48
C ARG A 128 -1.40 9.03 -5.58
N PHE A 129 -0.53 8.59 -4.68
CA PHE A 129 -0.51 7.17 -4.36
C PHE A 129 -1.69 6.84 -3.46
N VAL A 130 -2.32 5.71 -3.73
CA VAL A 130 -3.42 5.14 -2.94
C VAL A 130 -2.99 3.77 -2.43
N ALA A 131 -3.29 3.47 -1.17
CA ALA A 131 -3.30 2.12 -0.61
C ALA A 131 -4.59 1.89 0.14
N VAL A 132 -5.19 0.71 -0.05
CA VAL A 132 -6.34 0.25 0.70
C VAL A 132 -5.98 -1.04 1.40
N ILE A 133 -5.93 -0.98 2.73
CA ILE A 133 -5.86 -2.17 3.57
C ILE A 133 -7.28 -2.68 3.77
N CYS A 134 -7.53 -3.94 3.40
CA CYS A 134 -8.78 -4.64 3.68
C CYS A 134 -8.54 -5.68 4.78
N LEU A 135 -9.31 -5.61 5.87
CA LEU A 135 -9.44 -6.67 6.87
C LEU A 135 -10.73 -7.45 6.59
N ALA A 136 -10.60 -8.69 6.12
CA ALA A 136 -11.74 -9.57 5.85
C ALA A 136 -11.86 -10.69 6.87
N PHE A 137 -13.09 -11.13 7.10
CA PHE A 137 -13.45 -12.23 8.00
C PHE A 137 -14.03 -13.43 7.22
N PRO A 138 -13.95 -14.66 7.78
CA PRO A 138 -14.42 -15.85 7.09
C PRO A 138 -15.91 -15.84 6.69
N ASP A 139 -16.74 -15.05 7.39
CA ASP A 139 -18.16 -14.88 7.11
C ASP A 139 -18.46 -13.89 5.96
N GLY A 140 -17.44 -13.19 5.46
CA GLY A 140 -17.56 -12.21 4.36
C GLY A 140 -17.62 -10.76 4.82
N ASP A 141 -17.68 -10.49 6.13
CA ASP A 141 -17.56 -9.12 6.62
C ASP A 141 -16.15 -8.57 6.30
N ALA A 142 -16.08 -7.27 6.00
CA ALA A 142 -14.82 -6.60 5.72
C ALA A 142 -14.79 -5.15 6.20
N GLU A 143 -13.59 -4.69 6.51
CA GLU A 143 -13.29 -3.31 6.88
C GLU A 143 -12.15 -2.77 6.02
N TYR A 144 -12.25 -1.49 5.65
CA TYR A 144 -11.34 -0.86 4.69
C TYR A 144 -10.66 0.36 5.29
N TYR A 145 -9.34 0.42 5.12
CA TYR A 145 -8.50 1.49 5.63
C TYR A 145 -7.71 2.09 4.46
N ARG A 146 -8.24 3.19 3.93
CA ARG A 146 -7.67 3.88 2.77
C ARG A 146 -6.67 4.94 3.20
N GLY A 147 -5.45 4.85 2.71
CA GLY A 147 -4.42 5.86 2.86
C GLY A 147 -4.00 6.43 1.52
N GLU A 148 -3.80 7.73 1.46
CA GLU A 148 -3.42 8.43 0.23
C GLU A 148 -2.26 9.36 0.51
N ALA A 149 -1.32 9.48 -0.41
CA ALA A 149 -0.26 10.48 -0.38
C ALA A 149 -0.36 11.32 -1.65
N GLU A 150 -0.68 12.61 -1.47
CA GLU A 150 -0.74 13.60 -2.54
C GLU A 150 0.66 14.07 -2.93
N GLY A 151 0.85 14.32 -4.22
CA GLY A 151 2.11 14.77 -4.77
C GLY A 151 1.99 15.26 -6.20
N THR A 152 3.16 15.48 -6.81
CA THR A 152 3.31 15.88 -8.19
C THR A 152 4.24 14.90 -8.89
N LEU A 153 3.91 14.53 -10.13
CA LEU A 153 4.80 13.72 -10.95
C LEU A 153 5.91 14.59 -11.55
N VAL A 154 7.16 14.21 -11.32
CA VAL A 154 8.36 14.90 -11.80
C VAL A 154 9.11 14.06 -12.82
N TRP A 155 9.82 14.73 -13.73
CA TRP A 155 10.65 14.11 -14.75
C TRP A 155 11.94 14.92 -14.95
N PRO A 156 13.12 14.30 -15.14
CA PRO A 156 13.39 12.86 -15.18
C PRO A 156 13.29 12.18 -13.79
N PRO A 157 13.24 10.83 -13.74
CA PRO A 157 13.23 10.07 -12.49
C PRO A 157 14.44 10.40 -11.60
N ARG A 158 14.23 10.52 -10.29
CA ARG A 158 15.26 10.79 -9.28
C ARG A 158 15.32 9.69 -8.22
N GLY A 159 16.54 9.31 -7.84
CA GLY A 159 16.77 8.30 -6.82
C GLY A 159 16.56 6.85 -7.28
N THR A 160 17.08 5.91 -6.49
CA THR A 160 17.10 4.47 -6.77
C THR A 160 16.58 3.64 -5.60
N LEU A 161 16.06 4.30 -4.56
CA LEU A 161 15.44 3.65 -3.41
C LEU A 161 13.96 3.38 -3.71
N GLY A 162 13.32 2.55 -2.87
CA GLY A 162 11.92 2.21 -3.04
C GLY A 162 11.68 1.39 -4.31
N PHE A 163 10.50 1.54 -4.91
CA PHE A 163 10.09 0.77 -6.09
C PHE A 163 8.99 1.47 -6.89
N GLY A 164 8.67 0.89 -8.06
CA GLY A 164 7.54 1.35 -8.85
C GLY A 164 7.73 2.77 -9.38
N TYR A 165 6.75 3.64 -9.09
CA TYR A 165 6.74 5.05 -9.48
C TYR A 165 7.44 5.98 -8.48
N ASP A 166 8.05 5.44 -7.42
CA ASP A 166 8.73 6.24 -6.40
C ASP A 166 9.72 7.27 -6.98
N PRO A 167 10.54 6.95 -8.01
CA PRO A 167 11.49 7.92 -8.58
C PRO A 167 10.87 9.13 -9.29
N VAL A 168 9.60 9.06 -9.69
CA VAL A 168 8.90 10.17 -10.38
C VAL A 168 7.84 10.82 -9.50
N PHE A 169 7.68 10.39 -8.24
CA PHE A 169 6.67 10.93 -7.36
C PHE A 169 7.28 11.85 -6.30
N LEU A 170 7.00 13.14 -6.39
CA LEU A 170 7.37 14.15 -5.41
C LEU A 170 6.19 14.39 -4.45
N PRO A 171 6.23 13.89 -3.20
CA PRO A 171 5.16 14.13 -2.23
C PRO A 171 5.07 15.62 -1.86
N ASN A 172 3.85 16.09 -1.61
CA ASN A 172 3.61 17.48 -1.22
C ASN A 172 4.37 17.85 0.07
N GLY A 173 5.05 19.00 0.06
CA GLY A 173 5.82 19.50 1.21
C GLY A 173 7.26 18.98 1.30
N PHE A 174 7.74 18.26 0.30
CA PHE A 174 9.11 17.74 0.24
C PHE A 174 9.82 18.15 -1.05
N ASP A 175 11.16 18.11 -1.02
CA ASP A 175 12.07 18.36 -2.16
C ASP A 175 12.61 17.07 -2.80
N LYS A 176 12.49 15.95 -2.08
CA LYS A 176 12.89 14.61 -2.48
C LYS A 176 11.70 13.81 -2.99
N THR A 177 11.91 13.09 -4.09
CA THR A 177 10.99 12.04 -4.54
C THR A 177 10.99 10.88 -3.55
N PHE A 178 9.96 10.03 -3.60
CA PHE A 178 9.99 8.78 -2.84
C PHE A 178 11.18 7.89 -3.22
N GLY A 179 11.69 7.97 -4.45
CA GLY A 179 12.88 7.25 -4.89
C GLY A 179 14.19 7.72 -4.25
N GLU A 180 14.18 8.89 -3.60
CA GLU A 180 15.31 9.47 -2.87
C GLU A 180 15.19 9.31 -1.35
N MET A 181 14.07 8.76 -0.86
CA MET A 181 13.80 8.57 0.57
C MET A 181 14.13 7.14 1.02
N SER A 182 14.72 7.00 2.21
CA SER A 182 14.88 5.68 2.84
C SER A 182 13.52 5.09 3.23
N ALA A 183 13.49 3.77 3.45
CA ALA A 183 12.27 3.08 3.91
C ALA A 183 11.73 3.71 5.22
N GLU A 184 12.59 4.02 6.19
CA GLU A 184 12.18 4.70 7.44
C GLU A 184 11.62 6.11 7.17
N GLN A 185 12.20 6.88 6.25
CA GLN A 185 11.68 8.22 5.92
C GLN A 185 10.29 8.15 5.28
N LYS A 186 10.08 7.17 4.39
CA LYS A 186 8.86 7.04 3.60
C LYS A 186 7.72 6.35 4.36
N HIS A 187 8.06 5.32 5.14
CA HIS A 187 7.10 4.40 5.75
C HIS A 187 7.12 4.41 7.29
N GLY A 188 8.18 4.95 7.91
CA GLY A 188 8.35 4.98 9.35
C GLY A 188 7.26 5.81 10.02
N TRP A 189 6.21 5.13 10.48
CA TRP A 189 5.20 5.69 11.36
C TRP A 189 5.27 5.00 12.72
N LYS A 190 5.15 5.79 13.78
CA LYS A 190 5.13 5.30 15.17
C LYS A 190 3.87 5.81 15.88
N PRO A 191 3.29 5.01 16.79
CA PRO A 191 2.22 5.51 17.67
C PRO A 191 2.59 6.85 18.30
N GLY A 192 1.65 7.80 18.30
CA GLY A 192 1.85 9.18 18.75
C GLY A 192 2.23 10.17 17.65
N GLN A 193 2.69 9.74 16.47
CA GLN A 193 2.85 10.64 15.34
C GLN A 193 1.50 10.99 14.71
N ALA A 194 1.27 12.29 14.50
CA ALA A 194 0.00 12.80 13.97
C ALA A 194 -0.33 12.24 12.58
N THR A 195 0.65 12.21 11.68
CA THR A 195 0.44 11.82 10.28
C THR A 195 1.60 10.99 9.76
N ALA A 196 1.29 9.81 9.22
CA ALA A 196 2.23 9.07 8.39
C ALA A 196 2.45 9.74 7.02
N LEU A 197 3.60 9.53 6.39
CA LEU A 197 3.93 10.14 5.09
C LEU A 197 3.29 9.41 3.91
N SER A 198 3.70 8.16 3.67
CA SER A 198 3.22 7.40 2.50
C SER A 198 1.77 6.91 2.65
N HIS A 199 1.15 6.66 1.50
CA HIS A 199 -0.18 6.07 1.37
C HIS A 199 -0.35 4.78 2.21
N ARG A 200 0.59 3.82 2.12
CA ARG A 200 0.54 2.60 2.94
C ARG A 200 0.68 2.87 4.43
N ALA A 201 1.60 3.74 4.84
CA ALA A 201 1.77 4.07 6.24
C ALA A 201 0.53 4.79 6.81
N ARG A 202 -0.14 5.62 6.01
CA ARG A 202 -1.43 6.25 6.37
C ARG A 202 -2.57 5.23 6.45
N ALA A 203 -2.64 4.28 5.53
CA ALA A 203 -3.60 3.18 5.59
C ALA A 203 -3.39 2.34 6.86
N PHE A 204 -2.13 2.00 7.15
CA PHE A 204 -1.76 1.24 8.34
C PHE A 204 -2.03 2.02 9.62
N GLN A 205 -1.72 3.32 9.68
CA GLN A 205 -2.04 4.17 10.82
C GLN A 205 -3.55 4.11 11.15
N LYS A 206 -4.42 4.21 10.14
CA LYS A 206 -5.88 4.13 10.32
C LYS A 206 -6.31 2.75 10.83
N PHE A 207 -5.78 1.68 10.24
CA PHE A 207 -6.00 0.31 10.71
C PHE A 207 -5.55 0.14 12.17
N ALA A 208 -4.34 0.61 12.49
CA ALA A 208 -3.74 0.51 13.81
C ALA A 208 -4.59 1.23 14.87
N GLN A 209 -5.03 2.45 14.59
CA GLN A 209 -5.89 3.23 15.49
C GLN A 209 -7.26 2.58 15.71
N ALA A 210 -7.82 1.91 14.69
CA ALA A 210 -9.15 1.32 14.78
C ALA A 210 -9.15 -0.07 15.45
N ARG A 211 -8.11 -0.87 15.21
CA ARG A 211 -8.12 -2.31 15.51
C ARG A 211 -7.05 -2.78 16.47
N LEU A 212 -5.97 -2.03 16.61
CA LEU A 212 -4.86 -2.38 17.48
C LEU A 212 -5.03 -1.58 18.76
N ASP A 213 -4.97 -2.25 19.92
CA ASP A 213 -5.09 -1.60 21.22
C ASP A 213 -3.83 -0.74 21.49
N LEU A 214 -3.81 0.46 20.91
CA LEU A 214 -2.67 1.38 21.00
C LEU A 214 -2.38 1.79 22.46
N ALA A 215 -3.40 1.82 23.32
CA ALA A 215 -3.27 2.19 24.73
C ALA A 215 -2.50 1.13 25.55
N ARG A 216 -2.58 -0.15 25.18
CA ARG A 216 -1.75 -1.21 25.79
C ARG A 216 -0.26 -1.07 25.48
N LEU A 217 0.11 -0.46 24.35
CA LEU A 217 1.51 -0.32 23.95
C LEU A 217 2.25 0.79 24.70
N ASP A 218 1.56 1.88 25.04
CA ASP A 218 2.15 2.96 25.85
C ASP A 218 2.44 2.48 27.27
N LEU A 219 1.56 1.65 27.85
CA LEU A 219 1.78 1.04 29.17
C LEU A 219 2.90 -0.01 29.18
N ALA A 220 3.04 -0.80 28.10
CA ALA A 220 4.13 -1.79 27.99
C ALA A 220 5.50 -1.11 27.85
N ARG A 221 5.58 0.05 27.19
CA ARG A 221 6.82 0.83 27.04
C ARG A 221 7.24 1.58 28.31
N GLN A 222 6.27 2.01 29.13
CA GLN A 222 6.52 2.68 30.40
C GLN A 222 6.88 1.72 31.54
N GLY A 223 6.64 0.41 31.38
CA GLY A 223 6.94 -0.62 32.37
C GLY A 223 8.28 -1.34 32.19
N SER A 224 9.12 -0.90 31.25
CA SER A 224 10.41 -1.52 30.89
C SER A 224 11.63 -0.65 31.20
N GLU A 225 11.51 0.33 32.10
CA GLU A 225 12.64 1.06 32.71
C GLU A 225 13.06 0.45 34.05
#